data_AF-A0A539DYM2-F1
#
_entry.id   AF-A0A539DYM2-F1
#
_cell.length_a   1.000
_cell.length_b   1.000
_cell.length_c   1.000
_cell.angle_alpha   90.00
_cell.angle_beta   90.00
_cell.angle_gamma   90.00
#
_symmetry.space_group_name_H-M   'P 1'
#
loop_
_entity.id
_entity.type
_entity.pdbx_description
1 polymer ?
#
loop_
_entity_poly.entity_id
_entity_poly.type
_entity_poly.pdbx_seq_one_letter_code
_entity_poly.pdbx_strand_id
1 'polypeptide(L)'
;MVVAAGLVIGATAYVTFIVWLKARKRRRRRVAADPRDRAVGAFISSIEVLIDLGGSAPRAATNAELVARGAATVGESASILVPVADIATEAVYAPEPPATGRADEAWVSAELFETETNDRIGRYRRLRAKASTRSLRRGWR
;
A
#
# COMPACT_ATOMS: atom_id res chain seq x y z
N MET A 1 11.53 19.97 31.95
CA MET A 1 10.22 19.57 31.38
C MET A 1 9.93 20.19 30.01
N VAL A 2 10.18 21.48 29.79
CA VAL A 2 9.90 22.16 28.50
C VAL A 2 10.59 21.51 27.29
N VAL A 3 11.86 21.14 27.42
CA VAL A 3 12.62 20.48 26.34
C VAL A 3 12.04 19.10 25.99
N ALA A 4 11.67 18.30 27.00
CA ALA A 4 11.06 17.00 26.79
C ALA A 4 9.68 17.12 26.12
N ALA A 5 8.87 18.10 26.53
CA ALA A 5 7.59 18.39 25.89
C ALA A 5 7.75 18.82 24.42
N GLY A 6 8.74 19.68 24.13
CA GLY A 6 9.06 20.10 22.76
C GLY A 6 9.46 18.94 21.85
N LEU A 7 10.29 18.02 22.35
CA LEU A 7 10.70 16.82 21.60
C LEU A 7 9.52 15.88 21.30
N VAL A 8 8.63 15.67 22.27
CA VAL A 8 7.44 14.83 22.08
C VAL A 8 6.48 15.45 21.04
N ILE A 9 6.25 16.76 21.12
CA ILE A 9 5.41 17.48 20.14
C ILE A 9 6.02 17.39 18.74
N GLY A 10 7.31 17.66 18.61
CA GLY A 10 8.01 17.57 17.32
C GLY A 10 7.96 16.18 16.70
N ALA A 11 8.22 15.13 17.50
CA ALA A 11 8.15 13.74 17.04
C ALA A 11 6.73 13.35 16.61
N THR A 12 5.71 13.76 17.38
CA THR A 12 4.30 13.50 17.09
C THR A 12 3.85 14.22 15.81
N ALA A 13 4.25 15.48 15.64
CA ALA A 13 3.96 16.25 14.43
C ALA A 13 4.58 15.61 13.18
N TYR A 14 5.84 15.16 13.28
CA TYR A 14 6.54 14.48 12.20
C TYR A 14 5.87 13.16 11.78
N VAL A 15 5.52 12.31 12.74
CA VAL A 15 4.82 11.03 12.45
C VAL A 15 3.44 11.29 11.84
N THR A 16 2.69 12.25 12.40
CA THR A 16 1.37 12.63 11.88
C THR A 16 1.46 13.14 10.45
N PHE A 17 2.47 13.96 10.14
CA PHE A 17 2.71 14.48 8.79
C PHE A 17 3.02 13.36 7.78
N ILE A 18 3.84 12.37 8.15
CA ILE A 18 4.13 11.20 7.30
C ILE A 18 2.86 10.39 7.01
N VAL A 19 2.07 10.10 8.05
CA VAL A 19 0.82 9.36 7.91
C VAL A 19 -0.15 10.11 7.01
N TRP A 20 -0.25 11.44 7.16
CA TRP A 20 -1.07 12.28 6.31
C TRP A 20 -0.62 12.26 4.84
N LEU A 21 0.68 12.33 4.55
CA LEU A 21 1.20 12.25 3.18
C LEU A 21 0.82 10.93 2.50
N LYS A 22 0.98 9.80 3.21
CA LYS A 22 0.57 8.48 2.72
C LYS A 22 -0.94 8.43 2.47
N ALA A 23 -1.73 8.90 3.42
CA ALA A 23 -3.19 8.93 3.30
C ALA A 23 -3.65 9.81 2.12
N ARG A 24 -3.03 10.97 1.91
CA ARG A 24 -3.32 11.86 0.77
C ARG A 24 -2.99 11.18 -0.56
N LYS A 25 -1.83 10.52 -0.66
CA LYS A 25 -1.41 9.79 -1.86
C LYS A 25 -2.37 8.64 -2.18
N ARG A 26 -2.73 7.85 -1.17
CA ARG A 26 -3.73 6.79 -1.28
C ARG A 26 -5.09 7.32 -1.74
N ARG A 27 -5.58 8.39 -1.08
CA ARG A 27 -6.88 8.99 -1.41
C ARG A 27 -6.92 9.45 -2.86
N ARG A 28 -5.86 10.12 -3.35
CA ARG A 28 -5.75 10.55 -4.75
C ARG A 28 -5.86 9.38 -5.73
N ARG A 29 -5.21 8.26 -5.44
CA ARG A 29 -5.31 7.05 -6.28
C ARG A 29 -6.70 6.43 -6.24
N ARG A 30 -7.35 6.41 -5.07
CA ARG A 30 -8.69 5.83 -4.92
C ARG A 30 -9.76 6.63 -5.66
N VAL A 31 -9.63 7.96 -5.69
CA VAL A 31 -10.61 8.85 -6.35
C VAL A 31 -10.19 9.25 -7.76
N ALA A 32 -9.25 8.53 -8.39
CA ALA A 32 -8.86 8.81 -9.76
C ALA A 32 -10.06 8.63 -10.71
N ALA A 33 -10.20 9.52 -11.70
CA ALA A 33 -11.32 9.48 -12.63
C ALA A 33 -11.24 8.26 -13.56
N ASP A 34 -10.03 7.89 -13.98
CA ASP A 34 -9.79 6.71 -14.81
C ASP A 34 -9.84 5.42 -13.96
N PRO A 35 -10.71 4.44 -14.30
CA PRO A 35 -10.72 3.12 -13.69
C PRO A 35 -9.35 2.41 -13.73
N ARG A 36 -8.53 2.62 -14.78
CA ARG A 36 -7.18 2.06 -14.85
C ARG A 36 -6.30 2.58 -13.73
N ASP A 37 -6.28 3.90 -13.55
CA ASP A 37 -5.50 4.55 -12.49
C ASP A 37 -5.95 4.10 -11.10
N ARG A 38 -7.25 3.87 -10.91
CA ARG A 38 -7.80 3.31 -9.66
C ARG A 38 -7.34 1.88 -9.42
N ALA A 39 -7.44 1.02 -10.43
CA ALA A 39 -7.04 -0.39 -10.36
C ALA A 39 -5.54 -0.54 -10.08
N VAL A 40 -4.70 0.14 -10.88
CA VAL A 40 -3.26 0.19 -10.66
C VAL A 40 -2.98 0.79 -9.28
N GLY A 41 -3.64 1.89 -8.93
CA GLY A 41 -3.51 2.58 -7.66
C GLY A 41 -3.78 1.71 -6.43
N ALA A 42 -4.75 0.79 -6.50
CA ALA A 42 -5.01 -0.20 -5.46
C ALA A 42 -3.79 -1.11 -5.26
N PHE A 43 -3.26 -1.67 -6.35
CA PHE A 43 -2.08 -2.54 -6.31
C PHE A 43 -0.84 -1.80 -5.76
N ILE A 44 -0.53 -0.60 -6.26
CA ILE A 44 0.61 0.18 -5.75
C ILE A 44 0.48 0.38 -4.23
N SER A 45 -0.72 0.71 -3.76
CA SER A 45 -0.96 1.00 -2.35
C SER A 45 -0.72 -0.25 -1.48
N SER A 46 -1.11 -1.44 -1.95
CA SER A 46 -0.81 -2.71 -1.27
C SER A 46 0.70 -3.01 -1.22
N ILE A 47 1.43 -2.76 -2.32
CA ILE A 47 2.89 -2.94 -2.34
C ILE A 47 3.60 -1.95 -1.42
N GLU A 48 3.11 -0.71 -1.30
CA GLU A 48 3.63 0.27 -0.35
C GLU A 48 3.52 -0.22 1.10
N VAL A 49 2.41 -0.88 1.45
CA VAL A 49 2.23 -1.53 2.77
C VAL A 49 3.27 -2.64 2.97
N LEU A 50 3.49 -3.51 1.98
CA LEU A 50 4.51 -4.56 2.06
C LEU A 50 5.92 -3.97 2.26
N ILE A 51 6.28 -2.93 1.52
CA ILE A 51 7.57 -2.24 1.65
C ILE A 51 7.75 -1.66 3.06
N ASP A 52 6.71 -1.05 3.61
CA ASP A 52 6.74 -0.47 4.94
C ASP A 52 6.82 -1.53 6.06
N LEU A 53 6.34 -2.74 5.79
CA LEU A 53 6.50 -3.92 6.67
C LEU A 53 7.87 -4.61 6.53
N GLY A 54 8.72 -4.11 5.63
CA GLY A 54 10.10 -4.60 5.42
C GLY A 54 10.30 -5.42 4.14
N GLY A 55 9.26 -5.61 3.33
CA GLY A 55 9.33 -6.32 2.07
C GLY A 55 10.17 -5.62 1.00
N SER A 56 10.54 -6.37 -0.04
CA SER A 56 11.27 -5.87 -1.20
C SER A 56 10.39 -5.93 -2.45
N ALA A 57 10.44 -4.88 -3.27
CA ALA A 57 9.64 -4.77 -4.49
C ALA A 57 10.52 -4.32 -5.68
N PRO A 58 11.38 -5.19 -6.25
CA PRO A 58 12.28 -4.80 -7.34
C PRO A 58 11.54 -4.16 -8.51
N ARG A 59 12.17 -3.21 -9.20
CA ARG A 59 11.52 -2.49 -10.31
C ARG A 59 11.20 -3.38 -11.51
N ALA A 60 11.97 -4.46 -11.71
CA ALA A 60 11.77 -5.41 -12.79
C ALA A 60 10.79 -6.55 -12.44
N ALA A 61 10.24 -6.57 -11.22
CA ALA A 61 9.33 -7.63 -10.81
C ALA A 61 7.93 -7.38 -11.39
N THR A 62 7.30 -8.45 -11.89
CA THR A 62 5.91 -8.42 -12.34
C THR A 62 4.95 -8.30 -11.16
N ASN A 63 3.68 -7.94 -11.41
CA ASN A 63 2.67 -7.84 -10.35
C ASN A 63 2.51 -9.17 -9.60
N ALA A 64 2.47 -10.30 -10.31
CA ALA A 64 2.39 -11.64 -9.72
C ALA A 64 3.65 -11.99 -8.90
N GLU A 65 4.85 -11.65 -9.39
CA GLU A 65 6.09 -11.85 -8.62
C GLU A 65 6.14 -11.02 -7.34
N LEU A 66 5.62 -9.79 -7.37
CA LEU A 66 5.53 -8.94 -6.18
C LEU A 66 4.60 -9.55 -5.12
N VAL A 67 3.47 -10.14 -5.54
CA VAL A 67 2.57 -10.87 -4.64
C VAL A 67 3.28 -12.09 -4.04
N ALA A 68 3.94 -12.90 -4.88
CA ALA A 68 4.68 -14.07 -4.42
C ALA A 68 5.79 -13.71 -3.41
N ARG A 69 6.54 -12.64 -3.66
CA ARG A 69 7.55 -12.11 -2.71
C ARG A 69 6.92 -11.56 -1.44
N GLY A 70 5.70 -11.02 -1.54
CA GLY A 70 4.91 -10.55 -0.39
C GLY A 70 4.70 -11.64 0.66
N ALA A 71 4.57 -12.91 0.24
CA ALA A 71 4.40 -14.04 1.16
C ALA A 71 5.56 -14.17 2.17
N ALA A 72 6.79 -13.83 1.79
CA ALA A 72 7.92 -13.81 2.73
C ALA A 72 7.82 -12.72 3.81
N THR A 73 6.98 -11.70 3.60
CA THR A 73 6.82 -10.56 4.50
C THR A 73 5.61 -10.70 5.43
N VAL A 74 4.48 -11.15 4.86
CA VAL A 74 3.16 -11.16 5.52
C VAL A 74 2.47 -12.53 5.51
N GLY A 75 3.16 -13.57 5.01
CA GLY A 75 2.64 -14.94 4.96
C GLY A 75 1.46 -15.07 4.01
N GLU A 76 0.51 -15.92 4.38
CA GLU A 76 -0.67 -16.26 3.59
C GLU A 76 -1.54 -15.05 3.24
N SER A 77 -1.53 -13.96 4.02
CA SER A 77 -2.29 -12.75 3.68
C SER A 77 -1.88 -12.16 2.32
N ALA A 78 -0.68 -12.47 1.81
CA ALA A 78 -0.27 -12.07 0.46
C ALA A 78 -1.17 -12.64 -0.64
N SER A 79 -1.83 -13.78 -0.45
CA SER A 79 -2.73 -14.38 -1.45
C SER A 79 -3.95 -13.50 -1.76
N ILE A 80 -4.37 -12.65 -0.81
CA ILE A 80 -5.46 -11.67 -0.98
C ILE A 80 -5.11 -10.65 -2.08
N LEU A 81 -3.81 -10.46 -2.37
CA LEU A 81 -3.34 -9.56 -3.42
C LEU A 81 -3.34 -10.17 -4.82
N VAL A 82 -3.55 -11.47 -4.98
CA VAL A 82 -3.64 -12.12 -6.30
C VAL A 82 -4.69 -11.46 -7.18
N PRO A 83 -5.97 -11.33 -6.77
CA PRO A 83 -6.99 -10.65 -7.59
C PRO A 83 -6.64 -9.18 -7.85
N VAL A 84 -5.99 -8.49 -6.91
CA VAL A 84 -5.56 -7.10 -7.08
C VAL A 84 -4.48 -6.99 -8.16
N ALA A 85 -3.52 -7.93 -8.18
CA ALA A 85 -2.47 -8.01 -9.18
C ALA A 85 -3.03 -8.31 -10.58
N ASP A 86 -4.02 -9.20 -10.68
CA ASP A 86 -4.66 -9.54 -11.94
C ASP A 86 -5.41 -8.34 -12.52
N ILE A 87 -6.24 -7.67 -11.71
CA ILE A 87 -6.98 -6.47 -12.13
C ILE A 87 -6.03 -5.33 -12.52
N ALA A 88 -4.92 -5.13 -11.78
CA ALA A 88 -3.92 -4.13 -12.14
C ALA A 88 -3.17 -4.48 -13.44
N THR A 89 -2.90 -5.76 -13.68
CA THR A 89 -2.28 -6.24 -14.93
C THR A 89 -3.24 -6.04 -16.10
N GLU A 90 -4.51 -6.41 -15.94
CA GLU A 90 -5.57 -6.15 -16.90
C GLU A 90 -5.67 -4.65 -17.21
N ALA A 91 -5.70 -3.79 -16.19
CA ALA A 91 -5.77 -2.34 -16.37
C ALA A 91 -4.64 -1.75 -17.23
N VAL A 92 -3.43 -2.31 -17.13
CA VAL A 92 -2.23 -1.86 -17.86
C VAL A 92 -2.21 -2.39 -19.30
N TYR A 93 -2.59 -3.65 -19.51
CA TYR A 93 -2.38 -4.32 -20.81
C TYR A 93 -3.64 -4.47 -21.66
N ALA A 94 -4.84 -4.35 -21.08
CA ALA A 94 -6.08 -4.46 -21.84
C ALA A 94 -6.31 -3.21 -22.72
N PRO A 95 -6.82 -3.38 -23.95
CA PRO A 95 -7.08 -2.26 -24.85
C PRO A 95 -8.15 -1.31 -24.30
N GLU A 96 -9.16 -1.84 -23.61
CA GLU A 96 -10.23 -1.07 -22.97
C GLU A 96 -10.02 -0.95 -21.45
N PRO A 97 -10.46 0.14 -20.81
CA PRO A 97 -10.37 0.28 -19.37
C PRO A 97 -11.19 -0.81 -18.67
N PRO A 98 -10.74 -1.29 -17.49
CA PRO A 98 -11.56 -2.20 -16.71
C PRO A 98 -12.86 -1.49 -16.32
N ALA A 99 -13.95 -2.27 -16.22
CA ALA A 99 -15.21 -1.75 -15.72
C ALA A 99 -15.01 -1.07 -14.35
N THR A 100 -15.76 0.02 -14.11
CA THR A 100 -15.64 0.81 -12.87
C THR A 100 -15.76 -0.05 -11.61
N GLY A 101 -16.70 -1.00 -11.59
CA GLY A 101 -16.89 -1.94 -10.48
C GLY A 101 -15.67 -2.84 -10.22
N ARG A 102 -14.93 -3.20 -11.27
CA ARG A 102 -13.72 -4.04 -11.16
C ARG A 102 -12.55 -3.28 -10.53
N ALA A 103 -12.42 -1.98 -10.81
CA ALA A 103 -11.46 -1.14 -10.10
C ALA A 103 -11.81 -0.99 -8.62
N ASP A 104 -13.10 -0.95 -8.28
CA ASP A 104 -13.56 -0.89 -6.89
C ASP A 104 -13.36 -2.22 -6.14
N GLU A 105 -13.56 -3.36 -6.81
CA GLU A 105 -13.19 -4.69 -6.30
C GLU A 105 -11.71 -4.76 -5.89
N ALA A 106 -10.81 -4.22 -6.71
CA ALA A 106 -9.38 -4.17 -6.38
C ALA A 106 -9.10 -3.38 -5.09
N TRP A 107 -9.82 -2.29 -4.85
CA TRP A 107 -9.70 -1.52 -3.61
C TRP A 107 -10.27 -2.27 -2.40
N VAL A 108 -11.38 -2.98 -2.55
CA VAL A 108 -11.96 -3.81 -1.49
C VAL A 108 -10.97 -4.92 -1.09
N SER A 109 -10.39 -5.63 -2.05
CA SER A 109 -9.38 -6.66 -1.77
C SER A 109 -8.10 -6.06 -1.15
N ALA A 110 -7.67 -4.86 -1.56
CA ALA A 110 -6.55 -4.17 -0.93
C ALA A 110 -6.83 -3.79 0.54
N GLU A 111 -8.06 -3.39 0.86
CA GLU A 111 -8.48 -3.09 2.24
C GLU A 111 -8.59 -4.34 3.10
N LEU A 112 -9.11 -5.44 2.52
CA LEU A 112 -9.14 -6.74 3.17
C LEU A 112 -7.73 -7.22 3.49
N PHE A 113 -6.81 -7.13 2.52
CA PHE A 113 -5.39 -7.45 2.70
C PHE A 113 -4.78 -6.70 3.89
N GLU A 114 -5.01 -5.39 3.97
CA GLU A 114 -4.48 -4.58 5.07
C GLU A 114 -5.08 -4.94 6.41
N THR A 115 -6.38 -5.25 6.46
CA THR A 115 -7.08 -5.63 7.69
C THR A 115 -6.53 -6.96 8.21
N GLU A 116 -6.52 -7.99 7.37
CA GLU A 116 -5.98 -9.32 7.69
C GLU A 116 -4.50 -9.27 8.08
N THR A 117 -3.71 -8.48 7.35
CA THR A 117 -2.30 -8.29 7.69
C THR A 117 -2.15 -7.60 9.04
N ASN A 118 -2.95 -6.55 9.31
CA ASN A 118 -2.90 -5.82 10.58
C ASN A 118 -3.31 -6.66 11.78
N ASP A 119 -4.25 -7.58 11.61
CA ASP A 119 -4.73 -8.46 12.68
C ASP A 119 -3.71 -9.57 12.98
N ARG A 120 -2.96 -10.01 11.97
CA ARG A 120 -1.88 -11.00 12.13
C ARG A 120 -0.57 -10.43 12.66
N ILE A 121 -0.26 -9.16 12.38
CA ILE A 121 0.99 -8.54 12.86
C ILE A 121 0.81 -7.90 14.24
N GLY A 122 1.82 -8.05 15.12
CA GLY A 122 1.81 -7.39 16.42
C GLY A 122 1.78 -5.86 16.33
N ARG A 123 1.22 -5.21 17.37
CA ARG A 123 1.05 -3.75 17.45
C ARG A 123 2.34 -2.96 17.19
N TYR A 124 3.47 -3.45 17.65
CA TYR A 124 4.78 -2.83 17.42
C TYR A 124 5.16 -2.79 15.92
N ARG A 125 4.99 -3.91 15.20
CA ARG A 125 5.30 -4.00 13.77
C ARG A 125 4.39 -3.09 12.95
N ARG A 126 3.11 -3.01 13.34
CA ARG A 126 2.13 -2.08 12.76
C ARG A 126 2.53 -0.61 12.93
N LEU A 127 2.88 -0.20 14.15
CA LEU A 127 3.32 1.18 14.43
C LEU A 127 4.61 1.53 13.68
N ARG A 128 5.58 0.60 13.66
CA ARG A 128 6.83 0.76 12.90
C ARG A 128 6.58 0.92 11.40
N ALA A 129 5.66 0.16 10.82
CA ALA A 129 5.30 0.29 9.40
C ALA A 129 4.63 1.64 9.10
N LYS A 130 3.73 2.13 9.98
CA LYS A 130 3.13 3.47 9.82
C LYS A 130 4.18 4.57 9.82
N ALA A 131 5.17 4.49 10.71
CA ALA A 131 6.27 5.46 10.80
C ALA A 131 7.35 5.30 9.69
N SER A 132 7.34 4.23 8.91
CA SER A 132 8.31 4.00 7.84
C SER A 132 8.19 5.06 6.75
N THR A 133 9.31 5.61 6.28
CA THR A 133 9.37 6.48 5.10
C THR A 133 9.76 5.73 3.82
N ARG A 134 9.94 4.40 3.87
CA ARG A 134 10.49 3.62 2.75
C ARG A 134 9.60 3.71 1.50
N SER A 135 8.28 3.58 1.67
CA SER A 135 7.32 3.73 0.58
C SER A 135 7.28 5.14 -0.01
N LEU A 136 7.53 6.18 0.80
CA LEU A 136 7.56 7.58 0.34
C LEU A 136 8.82 7.91 -0.45
N ARG A 137 9.96 7.33 -0.08
CA ARG A 137 11.24 7.51 -0.81
C ARG A 137 11.25 6.78 -2.14
N ARG A 138 10.43 5.74 -2.28
CA ARG A 138 10.31 4.98 -3.52
C ARG A 138 9.35 5.72 -4.45
N GLY A 139 9.90 6.49 -5.39
CA GLY A 139 9.12 7.02 -6.51
C GLY A 139 8.68 5.87 -7.41
N TRP A 140 7.47 5.35 -7.19
CA TRP A 140 6.72 4.69 -8.27
C TRP A 140 6.16 5.82 -9.14
N ARG A 141 6.79 6.00 -10.29
CA ARG A 141 6.22 6.70 -11.44
C ARG A 141 5.70 5.63 -12.39
#